data_AF-A0A5C7SZ82-F1
#
_entry.id   AF-A0A5C7SZ82-F1
#
_cell.length_a   1.000
_cell.length_b   1.000
_cell.length_c   1.000
_cell.angle_alpha   90.00
_cell.angle_beta   90.00
_cell.angle_gamma   90.00
#
_symmetry.space_group_name_H-M   'P 1'
#
loop_
_entity.id
_entity.type
_entity.pdbx_description
1 polymer ?
#
loop_
_entity_poly.entity_id
_entity_poly.type
_entity_poly.pdbx_seq_one_letter_code
_entity_poly.pdbx_strand_id
1 'polypeptide(L)'
;MLLTDIAVEHTRVSKKDGVRQTYLLHPFTDTQRDSLGKFEIVRDVREPGGKEVKRSTFVSFAQLAELYAKGVLDEFGFGVRMCPGQGQYPAANPVKKILPTSIRPGSAFDLAVQGVDVAKPANRELRTALLRTNVKL
;
A
#
# COMPACT_ATOMS: atom_id res chain seq x y z
N MET A 1 5.08 -7.58 -10.41
CA MET A 1 3.98 -7.08 -11.28
C MET A 1 3.52 -5.74 -10.75
N LEU A 2 3.18 -4.77 -11.62
CA LEU A 2 2.59 -3.50 -11.22
C LEU A 2 1.07 -3.59 -11.17
N LEU A 3 0.43 -2.99 -10.17
CA LEU A 3 -1.01 -2.78 -10.13
C LEU A 3 -1.33 -1.38 -10.67
N THR A 4 -1.48 -1.28 -12.00
CA THR A 4 -1.69 0.00 -12.69
C THR A 4 -3.12 0.56 -12.54
N ASP A 5 -4.03 -0.21 -11.95
CA ASP A 5 -5.36 0.25 -11.54
C ASP A 5 -5.29 1.34 -10.47
N ILE A 6 -4.16 1.41 -9.75
CA ILE A 6 -3.89 2.42 -8.74
C ILE A 6 -2.70 3.26 -9.21
N ALA A 7 -2.88 4.57 -9.30
CA ALA A 7 -1.88 5.50 -9.76
C ALA A 7 -1.79 6.70 -8.80
N VAL A 8 -0.60 6.92 -8.25
CA VAL A 8 -0.34 8.00 -7.29
C VAL A 8 0.75 8.91 -7.84
N GLU A 9 0.42 10.20 -7.99
CA GLU A 9 1.41 11.20 -8.35
C GLU A 9 2.39 11.44 -7.19
N HIS A 10 3.67 11.56 -7.54
CA HIS A 10 4.70 11.88 -6.59
C HIS A 10 5.72 12.85 -7.19
N THR A 11 5.72 14.07 -6.67
CA THR A 11 6.75 15.05 -7.00
C THR A 11 7.93 14.92 -6.05
N ARG A 12 9.13 14.80 -6.62
CA ARG A 12 10.41 14.94 -5.93
C ARG A 12 11.04 16.26 -6.37
N VAL A 13 11.57 17.00 -5.40
CA VAL A 13 12.46 18.13 -5.65
C VAL A 13 13.89 17.63 -5.45
N SER A 14 14.71 17.74 -6.48
CA SER A 14 16.13 17.39 -6.39
C SER A 14 16.83 18.35 -5.41
N LYS A 15 17.63 17.78 -4.51
CA LYS A 15 18.42 18.57 -3.55
C LYS A 15 19.62 19.28 -4.20
N LYS A 16 20.03 18.85 -5.40
CA LYS A 16 21.25 19.35 -6.07
C LYS A 16 21.00 20.61 -6.89
N ASP A 17 19.88 20.65 -7.60
CA ASP A 17 19.57 21.68 -8.61
C ASP A 17 18.14 22.25 -8.47
N GLY A 18 17.37 21.77 -7.48
CA GLY A 18 15.99 22.22 -7.25
C GLY A 18 14.99 21.74 -8.31
N VAL A 19 15.42 20.90 -9.26
CA VAL A 19 14.56 20.44 -10.36
C VAL A 19 13.42 19.60 -9.79
N ARG A 20 12.20 19.90 -10.24
CA ARG A 20 10.99 19.16 -9.92
C ARG A 20 10.79 18.04 -10.93
N GLN A 21 10.69 16.82 -10.43
CA GLN A 21 10.34 15.64 -11.22
C GLN A 21 9.10 15.01 -10.63
N THR A 22 8.05 14.88 -11.45
CA THR A 22 6.81 14.20 -11.06
C THR A 22 6.80 12.81 -11.66
N TYR A 23 6.55 11.82 -10.81
CA TYR A 23 6.45 10.41 -11.16
C TYR A 23 5.02 9.94 -10.95
N LEU A 24 4.55 9.07 -11.83
CA LEU A 24 3.36 8.26 -11.58
C LEU A 24 3.80 6.93 -10.97
N LEU A 25 3.30 6.65 -9.77
CA LEU A 25 3.68 5.49 -8.99
C LEU A 25 2.53 4.49 -8.88
N HIS A 26 2.87 3.21 -8.85
CA HIS A 26 1.93 2.10 -8.75
C HIS A 26 2.34 1.15 -7.63
N PRO A 27 1.38 0.51 -6.92
CA PRO A 27 1.70 -0.63 -6.09
C PRO A 27 2.35 -1.73 -6.92
N PHE A 28 3.25 -2.48 -6.32
CA PHE A 28 3.86 -3.63 -6.99
C PHE A 28 3.89 -4.85 -6.09
N THR A 29 3.87 -6.02 -6.72
CA THR A 29 4.02 -7.28 -6.02
C THR A 29 5.49 -7.60 -5.80
N ASP A 30 5.82 -8.07 -4.61
CA ASP A 30 7.13 -8.59 -4.30
C ASP A 30 7.43 -9.86 -5.10
N THR A 31 8.72 -10.14 -5.27
CA THR A 31 9.27 -11.29 -6.01
C THR A 31 9.98 -12.29 -5.09
N GLN A 32 10.08 -11.99 -3.79
CA GLN A 32 10.69 -12.88 -2.80
C GLN A 32 9.72 -13.99 -2.38
N ARG A 33 10.26 -15.19 -2.10
CA ARG A 33 9.53 -16.46 -1.93
C ARG A 33 8.18 -16.33 -1.20
N ASP A 34 8.19 -15.95 0.08
CA ASP A 34 6.97 -15.98 0.93
C ASP A 34 6.02 -14.80 0.68
N SER A 35 6.50 -13.76 0.00
CA SER A 35 5.79 -12.55 -0.39
C SER A 35 5.49 -12.49 -1.90
N LEU A 36 5.80 -13.56 -2.65
CA LEU A 36 5.65 -13.59 -4.11
C LEU A 36 4.21 -13.29 -4.49
N GLY A 37 4.03 -12.27 -5.35
CA GLY A 37 2.70 -11.86 -5.81
C GLY A 37 1.90 -11.03 -4.80
N LYS A 38 2.49 -10.62 -3.67
CA LYS A 38 1.84 -9.80 -2.63
C LYS A 38 2.38 -8.37 -2.60
N PHE A 39 1.56 -7.45 -2.14
CA PHE A 39 1.88 -6.03 -1.97
C PHE A 39 2.39 -5.78 -0.55
N GLU A 40 3.46 -5.00 -0.40
CA GLU A 40 3.92 -4.54 0.90
C GLU A 40 3.06 -3.37 1.38
N ILE A 41 2.40 -3.52 2.52
CA ILE A 41 1.79 -2.42 3.26
C ILE A 41 2.67 -2.05 4.45
N VAL A 42 2.83 -0.75 4.68
CA VAL A 42 3.75 -0.20 5.67
C VAL A 42 3.02 0.84 6.51
N ARG A 43 3.22 0.81 7.82
CA ARG A 43 2.77 1.86 8.74
C ARG A 43 3.84 2.21 9.74
N ASP A 44 3.77 3.42 10.25
CA ASP A 44 4.57 3.88 11.37
C ASP A 44 3.84 3.53 12.68
N VAL A 45 4.55 2.92 13.62
CA VAL A 45 4.02 2.51 14.93
C VAL A 45 4.84 3.19 16.00
N ARG A 46 4.17 3.89 16.92
CA ARG A 46 4.80 4.52 18.07
C ARG A 46 4.40 3.78 19.34
N GLU A 47 5.38 3.13 19.97
CA GLU A 47 5.19 2.53 21.29
C GLU A 47 5.22 3.63 22.38
N PRO A 48 4.48 3.48 23.50
CA PRO A 48 4.54 4.43 24.60
C PRO A 48 5.97 4.64 25.09
N GLY A 49 6.45 5.89 25.06
CA GLY A 49 7.84 6.23 25.43
C GLY A 49 8.91 5.79 24.42
N GLY A 50 8.53 5.12 23.34
CA GLY A 50 9.42 4.61 22.31
C GLY A 50 9.65 5.56 21.14
N LYS A 51 10.64 5.21 20.31
CA LYS A 51 10.81 5.81 18.98
C LYS A 51 9.74 5.25 18.03
N GLU A 52 9.40 6.04 17.02
CA GLU A 52 8.57 5.56 15.92
C GLU A 52 9.32 4.50 15.12
N VAL A 53 8.68 3.36 14.88
CA VAL A 53 9.24 2.21 14.15
C VAL A 53 8.33 1.86 12.99
N LYS A 54 8.92 1.63 11.82
CA LYS A 54 8.20 1.11 10.66
C LYS A 54 7.88 -0.35 10.84
N ARG A 55 6.61 -0.71 10.66
CA ARG A 55 6.15 -2.09 10.57
C ARG A 55 5.53 -2.31 9.20
N SER A 56 5.83 -3.45 8.60
CA SER A 56 5.25 -3.83 7.31
C SER A 56 4.82 -5.29 7.30
N THR A 57 3.93 -5.60 6.37
CA THR A 57 3.50 -6.97 6.06
C THR A 57 3.11 -7.04 4.59
N PHE A 58 2.86 -8.25 4.11
CA PHE A 58 2.54 -8.52 2.71
C PHE A 58 1.13 -9.05 2.58
N VAL A 59 0.35 -8.44 1.69
CA VAL A 59 -1.06 -8.78 1.46
C VAL A 59 -1.30 -9.11 0.00
N SER A 60 -2.17 -10.09 -0.27
CA SER A 60 -2.59 -10.40 -1.63
C SER A 60 -3.41 -9.25 -2.23
N PHE A 61 -3.68 -9.33 -3.54
CA PHE A 61 -4.59 -8.39 -4.21
C PHE A 61 -5.96 -8.30 -3.53
N ALA A 62 -6.58 -9.44 -3.24
CA ALA A 62 -7.89 -9.50 -2.59
C ALA A 62 -7.85 -8.92 -1.17
N GLN A 63 -6.80 -9.21 -0.40
CA GLN A 63 -6.61 -8.65 0.93
C GLN A 63 -6.37 -7.14 0.90
N LEU A 64 -5.65 -6.62 -0.11
CA LEU A 64 -5.47 -5.18 -0.27
C LEU A 64 -6.81 -4.48 -0.57
N ALA A 65 -7.63 -5.05 -1.45
CA ALA A 65 -8.98 -4.54 -1.74
C ALA A 65 -9.87 -4.59 -0.48
N GLU A 66 -9.83 -5.68 0.28
CA GLU A 66 -10.56 -5.83 1.55
C GLU A 66 -10.16 -4.77 2.59
N LEU A 67 -8.85 -4.56 2.79
CA LEU A 67 -8.33 -3.54 3.71
C LEU A 67 -8.74 -2.13 3.30
N TYR A 68 -8.74 -1.85 1.99
CA TYR A 68 -9.17 -0.57 1.45
C TYR A 68 -10.67 -0.36 1.68
N ALA A 69 -11.50 -1.33 1.29
CA ALA A 69 -12.96 -1.26 1.40
C ALA A 69 -13.44 -1.09 2.86
N LYS A 70 -12.76 -1.75 3.81
CA LYS A 70 -13.07 -1.65 5.24
C LYS A 70 -12.51 -0.40 5.92
N GLY A 71 -11.80 0.47 5.19
CA GLY A 71 -11.19 1.69 5.75
C GLY A 71 -9.95 1.44 6.63
N VAL A 72 -9.52 0.18 6.78
CA VAL A 72 -8.40 -0.22 7.66
C VAL A 72 -7.10 0.46 7.27
N LEU A 73 -6.87 0.67 5.96
CA LEU A 73 -5.66 1.36 5.51
C LEU A 73 -5.58 2.79 6.07
N ASP A 74 -6.68 3.52 6.09
CA ASP A 74 -6.69 4.89 6.60
C ASP A 74 -6.74 4.93 8.13
N GLU A 75 -7.62 4.13 8.75
CA GLU A 75 -7.78 4.03 10.20
C GLU A 75 -6.44 3.77 10.92
N PHE A 76 -5.63 2.84 10.39
CA PHE A 76 -4.36 2.47 10.98
C PHE A 76 -3.15 3.17 10.35
N GLY A 77 -3.37 4.08 9.40
CA GLY A 77 -2.31 4.88 8.78
C GLY A 77 -1.35 4.07 7.92
N PHE A 78 -1.83 3.02 7.25
CA PHE A 78 -1.04 2.29 6.26
C PHE A 78 -0.86 3.10 4.98
N GLY A 79 0.34 2.99 4.40
CA GLY A 79 0.56 3.20 2.98
C GLY A 79 0.99 1.91 2.31
N VAL A 80 0.97 1.90 0.98
CA VAL A 80 1.43 0.79 0.16
C VAL A 80 2.76 1.16 -0.47
N ARG A 81 3.68 0.19 -0.56
CA ARG A 81 4.95 0.38 -1.26
C ARG A 81 4.68 0.51 -2.76
N MET A 82 5.21 1.58 -3.34
CA MET A 82 5.01 1.92 -4.74
C MET A 82 6.32 1.94 -5.51
N CYS A 83 6.25 1.73 -6.82
CA CYS A 83 7.35 1.98 -7.74
C CYS A 83 6.84 2.70 -8.99
N PRO A 84 7.69 3.45 -9.69
CA PRO A 84 7.31 4.13 -10.92
C PRO A 84 6.98 3.12 -12.03
N GLY A 85 6.04 3.48 -12.91
CA GLY A 85 5.70 2.65 -14.08
C GLY A 85 6.83 2.56 -15.12
N GLN A 86 7.71 3.57 -15.15
CA GLN A 86 8.87 3.63 -16.03
C GLN A 86 10.10 4.11 -15.27
N GLY A 87 11.25 3.45 -15.51
CA GLY A 87 12.51 3.76 -14.85
C GLY A 87 12.58 3.29 -13.40
N GLN A 88 13.63 3.72 -12.68
CA GLN A 88 13.77 3.49 -11.25
C GLN A 88 13.51 4.78 -10.49
N TYR A 89 12.89 4.64 -9.32
CA TYR A 89 12.89 5.75 -8.38
C TYR A 89 14.33 5.94 -7.87
N PRO A 90 14.87 7.17 -7.83
CA PRO A 90 16.29 7.43 -7.58
C PRO A 90 16.78 7.06 -6.16
N ALA A 91 15.93 6.49 -5.33
CA ALA A 91 16.22 6.05 -3.96
C ALA A 91 15.35 4.82 -3.62
N ALA A 92 15.09 4.58 -2.34
CA ALA A 92 14.15 3.55 -1.93
C ALA A 92 12.73 3.83 -2.48
N ASN A 93 12.06 2.75 -2.88
CA ASN A 93 10.67 2.80 -3.32
C ASN A 93 9.78 3.49 -2.26
N PRO A 94 9.04 4.55 -2.63
CA PRO A 94 8.24 5.31 -1.68
C PRO A 94 7.03 4.50 -1.19
N VAL A 95 6.52 4.89 -0.03
CA VAL A 95 5.25 4.39 0.52
C VAL A 95 4.22 5.50 0.35
N LYS A 96 3.03 5.18 -0.15
CA LYS A 96 1.95 6.15 -0.39
C LYS A 96 0.61 5.63 0.08
N LYS A 97 -0.23 6.53 0.60
CA LYS A 97 -1.65 6.24 0.81
C LYS A 97 -2.34 6.07 -0.55
N ILE A 98 -3.33 5.19 -0.59
CA ILE A 98 -4.23 5.05 -1.75
C ILE A 98 -5.42 5.95 -1.47
N LEU A 99 -5.58 7.01 -2.26
CA LEU A 99 -6.75 7.87 -2.19
C LEU A 99 -7.83 7.37 -3.16
N PRO A 100 -9.12 7.65 -2.95
CA PRO A 100 -10.17 7.31 -3.92
C PRO A 100 -9.87 7.83 -5.33
N THR A 101 -9.32 9.04 -5.44
CA THR A 101 -8.91 9.64 -6.72
C THR A 101 -7.73 8.94 -7.40
N SER A 102 -7.01 8.07 -6.68
CA SER A 102 -5.90 7.28 -7.21
C SER A 102 -6.35 5.96 -7.83
N ILE A 103 -7.62 5.57 -7.67
CA ILE A 103 -8.15 4.31 -8.20
C ILE A 103 -8.88 4.61 -9.50
N ARG A 104 -8.54 3.87 -10.56
CA ARG A 104 -9.23 3.96 -11.84
C ARG A 104 -10.66 3.38 -11.71
N PRO A 105 -11.73 4.16 -11.98
CA PRO A 105 -13.09 3.65 -11.92
C PRO A 105 -13.33 2.49 -12.91
N GLY A 106 -14.08 1.48 -12.47
CA GLY A 106 -14.37 0.26 -13.25
C GLY A 106 -13.18 -0.68 -13.46
N SER A 107 -12.04 -0.41 -12.83
CA SER A 107 -10.87 -1.29 -12.88
C SER A 107 -11.07 -2.58 -12.06
N ALA A 108 -10.18 -3.56 -12.25
CA ALA A 108 -10.26 -4.80 -11.49
C ALA A 108 -10.13 -4.55 -9.97
N PHE A 109 -9.27 -3.63 -9.56
CA PHE A 109 -9.17 -3.24 -8.15
C PHE A 109 -10.44 -2.55 -7.63
N ASP A 110 -11.00 -1.61 -8.39
CA ASP A 110 -12.25 -0.92 -8.02
C ASP A 110 -13.41 -1.91 -7.85
N LEU A 111 -13.58 -2.82 -8.81
CA LEU A 111 -14.60 -3.88 -8.75
C LEU A 111 -14.37 -4.84 -7.56
N ALA A 112 -13.10 -5.17 -7.27
CA ALA A 112 -12.76 -6.00 -6.12
C ALA A 112 -13.12 -5.29 -4.80
N VAL A 113 -12.86 -3.99 -4.68
CA VAL A 113 -13.23 -3.17 -3.52
C VAL A 113 -14.76 -3.13 -3.36
N GLN A 114 -15.51 -2.89 -4.43
CA GLN A 114 -16.97 -2.85 -4.42
C GLN A 114 -17.60 -4.20 -4.06
N GLY A 115 -16.93 -5.31 -4.39
CA GLY A 115 -17.37 -6.66 -4.05
C GLY A 115 -17.11 -7.08 -2.59
N VAL A 116 -16.44 -6.25 -1.78
CA VAL A 116 -16.14 -6.60 -0.38
C VAL A 116 -17.38 -6.43 0.49
N ASP A 117 -17.77 -7.51 1.15
CA ASP A 117 -18.73 -7.46 2.25
C ASP A 117 -18.06 -6.86 3.50
N VAL A 118 -18.30 -5.58 3.75
CA VAL A 118 -17.70 -4.85 4.88
C VAL A 118 -18.21 -5.36 6.23
N ALA A 119 -19.39 -5.97 6.30
CA ALA A 119 -19.98 -6.49 7.54
C ALA A 119 -19.35 -7.81 8.00
N LYS A 120 -18.75 -8.58 7.08
CA LYS A 120 -18.05 -9.82 7.43
C LYS A 120 -16.69 -9.53 8.08
N PRO A 121 -16.27 -10.30 9.09
CA PRO A 121 -14.94 -10.15 9.66
C PRO A 121 -13.86 -10.52 8.64
N ALA A 122 -12.68 -9.92 8.78
CA ALA A 122 -11.52 -10.29 7.98
C ALA A 122 -11.15 -11.77 8.17
N ASN A 123 -10.73 -12.43 7.10
CA ASN A 123 -10.35 -13.84 7.18
C ASN A 123 -9.11 -14.05 8.08
N ARG A 124 -8.91 -15.29 8.54
CA ARG A 124 -7.81 -15.65 9.47
C ARG A 124 -6.43 -15.27 8.93
N GLU A 125 -6.20 -15.44 7.63
CA GLU A 125 -4.92 -15.16 6.98
C GLU A 125 -4.58 -13.67 7.04
N LEU A 126 -5.54 -12.81 6.70
CA LEU A 126 -5.40 -11.36 6.78
C LEU A 126 -5.16 -10.90 8.22
N ARG A 127 -5.98 -11.39 9.16
CA ARG A 127 -5.82 -11.08 10.60
C ARG A 127 -4.43 -11.47 11.10
N THR A 128 -3.94 -12.65 10.70
CA THR A 128 -2.59 -13.13 11.06
C THR A 128 -1.49 -12.25 10.43
N ALA A 129 -1.65 -11.85 9.17
CA ALA A 129 -0.68 -10.98 8.49
C ALA A 129 -0.56 -9.62 9.18
N LEU A 130 -1.66 -9.08 9.70
CA LEU A 130 -1.73 -7.78 10.37
C LEU A 130 -1.12 -7.77 11.78
N LEU A 131 -1.01 -8.92 12.46
CA LEU A 131 -0.36 -8.99 13.77
C LEU A 131 1.10 -8.49 13.73
N ARG A 132 1.80 -8.67 12.60
CA ARG A 132 3.16 -8.15 12.38
C ARG A 132 3.25 -6.62 12.39
N THR A 133 2.09 -5.96 12.31
CA THR A 133 1.93 -4.51 12.23
C THR A 133 1.18 -3.93 13.43
N ASN A 134 1.02 -4.73 14.49
CA ASN A 134 0.29 -4.39 15.72
C ASN A 134 -1.17 -3.97 15.47
N VAL A 135 -1.82 -4.51 14.43
CA VAL A 135 -3.24 -4.31 14.14
C VAL A 135 -4.01 -5.58 14.48
N LYS A 136 -5.18 -5.41 15.10
CA LYS A 136 -6.13 -6.49 15.41
C LYS A 136 -7.49 -6.10 14.82
N LEU A 137 -7.94 -6.86 13.82
CA LEU A 137 -9.28 -6.79 13.23
C LEU A 137 -10.19 -7.86 13.85
#